data_AF-A0A323V224-F1
#
_entry.id   AF-A0A323V224-F1
#
_cell.length_a   1.000
_cell.length_b   1.000
_cell.length_c   1.000
_cell.angle_alpha   90.00
_cell.angle_beta   90.00
_cell.angle_gamma   90.00
#
_symmetry.space_group_name_H-M   'P 1'
#
loop_
_entity.id
_entity.type
_entity.pdbx_description
1 polymer ?
#
loop_
_entity_poly.entity_id
_entity_poly.type
_entity_poly.pdbx_seq_one_letter_code
_entity_poly.pdbx_strand_id
1 'polypeptide(L)' 'ADALTLVARHRQLVGDRTAPTLLTPHDREFARLFGDVGPDRVAAARRGAADLGCTVLLKGDATVVADA' A
#
# COMPACT_ATOMS: atom_id res chain seq x y z
N ALA A 1 17.27 -1.58 -4.88
CA ALA A 1 15.98 -1.29 -4.22
C ALA A 1 14.88 -1.89 -5.10
N ASP A 2 13.88 -2.52 -4.50
CA ASP A 2 12.66 -2.91 -5.22
C ASP A 2 11.75 -1.69 -5.46
N ALA A 3 10.71 -1.86 -6.28
CA ALA A 3 9.81 -0.77 -6.68
C ALA A 3 9.08 -0.15 -5.48
N LEU A 4 8.60 -0.95 -4.53
CA LEU A 4 7.88 -0.44 -3.36
C LEU A 4 8.79 0.35 -2.41
N THR A 5 10.06 -0.04 -2.30
CA THR A 5 11.08 0.74 -1.59
C THR A 5 11.33 2.10 -2.26
N LEU A 6 11.25 2.19 -3.58
CA LEU A 6 11.34 3.46 -4.30
C LEU A 6 10.11 4.34 -4.04
N VAL A 7 8.91 3.76 -4.10
CA VAL A 7 7.65 4.48 -3.79
C VAL A 7 7.66 5.01 -2.35
N ALA A 8 8.17 4.25 -1.38
CA ALA A 8 8.29 4.71 0.01
C ALA A 8 9.17 5.96 0.17
N ARG A 9 10.15 6.17 -0.71
CA ARG A 9 11.02 7.36 -0.73
C ARG A 9 10.47 8.48 -1.60
N HIS A 10 9.62 8.14 -2.58
CA HIS A 10 9.14 9.02 -3.64
C HIS A 10 7.65 8.77 -3.90
N ARG A 11 6.80 9.16 -2.94
CA ARG A 11 5.35 8.88 -2.96
C ARG A 11 4.65 9.39 -4.21
N GLN A 12 5.14 10.50 -4.78
CA GLN A 12 4.62 11.12 -5.99
C GLN A 12 4.65 10.19 -7.22
N LEU A 13 5.51 9.16 -7.22
CA LEU A 13 5.54 8.13 -8.27
C LEU A 13 4.21 7.36 -8.38
N VAL A 14 3.42 7.33 -7.30
CA VAL A 14 2.08 6.73 -7.26
C VAL A 14 1.01 7.81 -7.10
N GLY A 15 1.18 8.75 -6.16
CA GLY A 15 0.14 9.73 -5.83
C GLY A 15 -0.27 10.65 -6.98
N ASP A 16 0.63 10.88 -7.95
CA ASP A 16 0.33 11.75 -9.12
C ASP A 16 -0.14 10.94 -10.35
N ARG A 17 -0.30 9.62 -10.22
CA ARG A 17 -0.74 8.78 -11.34
C ARG A 17 -2.23 8.96 -11.61
N THR A 18 -2.58 9.18 -12.87
CA THR A 18 -3.98 9.24 -13.33
C THR A 18 -4.52 7.88 -13.76
N ALA A 19 -3.64 6.93 -14.07
CA ALA A 19 -4.03 5.56 -14.41
C ALA A 19 -4.30 4.73 -13.15
N PRO A 20 -5.27 3.79 -13.19
CA PRO A 20 -5.50 2.85 -12.10
C PRO A 20 -4.20 2.19 -11.65
N THR A 21 -3.97 2.16 -10.33
CA THR A 21 -2.71 1.69 -9.75
C THR A 21 -2.99 0.70 -8.63
N LEU A 22 -2.34 -0.47 -8.71
CA LEU A 22 -2.41 -1.53 -7.70
C LEU A 22 -1.05 -1.70 -7.04
N LEU A 23 -0.98 -1.51 -5.73
CA LEU A 23 0.19 -1.86 -4.92
C LEU A 23 -0.03 -3.21 -4.25
N THR A 24 0.97 -4.08 -4.28
CA THR A 24 0.89 -5.45 -3.74
C THR A 24 1.87 -5.72 -2.59
N PRO A 25 1.92 -4.88 -1.53
CA PRO A 25 2.89 -5.07 -0.45
C PRO A 25 2.58 -6.31 0.39
N HIS A 26 3.61 -7.00 0.88
CA HIS A 26 3.52 -7.81 2.09
C HIS A 26 3.75 -6.92 3.33
N ASP A 27 3.60 -7.45 4.55
CA ASP A 27 3.63 -6.67 5.80
C ASP A 27 4.86 -5.78 5.96
N ARG A 28 6.06 -6.30 5.69
CA ARG A 28 7.31 -5.49 5.75
C ARG A 28 7.40 -4.40 4.67
N GLU A 29 6.78 -4.58 3.51
CA GLU A 29 6.70 -3.57 2.44
C GLU A 29 5.65 -2.52 2.82
N PHE A 30 4.51 -2.95 3.35
CA PHE A 30 3.44 -2.09 3.84
C PHE A 30 3.94 -1.18 4.96
N ALA A 31 4.66 -1.74 5.95
CA ALA A 31 5.24 -0.99 7.06
C ALA A 31 6.15 0.16 6.60
N ARG A 32 6.91 -0.04 5.51
CA ARG A 32 7.78 0.99 4.93
C ARG A 32 6.97 2.10 4.23
N LEU A 33 5.82 1.77 3.67
CA LEU A 33 4.99 2.68 2.89
C LEU A 33 3.99 3.45 3.75
N PHE A 34 3.33 2.79 4.71
CA PHE A 34 2.13 3.29 5.37
C PHE A 34 2.19 3.14 6.90
N GLY A 35 3.30 2.64 7.45
CA GLY A 35 3.42 2.27 8.86
C GLY A 35 2.87 0.86 9.14
N ASP A 36 3.00 0.41 10.39
CA ASP A 36 2.68 -0.96 10.77
C ASP A 36 1.22 -1.34 10.45
N VAL A 37 1.04 -2.58 9.98
CA VAL A 37 -0.30 -3.14 9.69
C VAL A 37 -1.15 -3.19 10.97
N GLY A 38 -0.54 -3.47 12.11
CA GLY A 38 -1.25 -3.65 13.37
C GLY A 38 -2.21 -4.86 13.37
N PRO A 39 -3.12 -4.95 14.35
CA PRO A 39 -4.01 -6.10 14.49
C PRO A 39 -5.17 -6.10 13.50
N ASP A 40 -5.54 -4.93 12.95
CA ASP A 40 -6.63 -4.78 11.99
C ASP A 40 -6.08 -4.53 10.58
N ARG A 41 -5.88 -5.64 9.88
CA ARG A 41 -5.35 -5.67 8.52
C ARG A 41 -6.28 -5.01 7.50
N VAL A 42 -7.59 -5.02 7.73
CA VAL A 42 -8.57 -4.38 6.85
C VAL A 42 -8.49 -2.86 7.00
N ALA A 43 -8.47 -2.37 8.24
CA ALA A 43 -8.27 -0.95 8.50
C ALA A 43 -6.92 -0.46 7.96
N ALA A 44 -5.85 -1.25 8.09
CA ALA A 44 -4.54 -0.92 7.52
C ALA A 44 -4.60 -0.79 5.99
N ALA A 45 -5.12 -1.80 5.28
CA ALA A 45 -5.21 -1.77 3.83
C ALA A 45 -6.03 -0.56 3.33
N ARG A 46 -7.17 -0.26 3.97
CA ARG A 46 -7.98 0.94 3.67
C ARG A 46 -7.21 2.23 3.88
N ARG A 47 -6.45 2.34 4.98
CA ARG A 47 -5.60 3.52 5.25
C ARG A 47 -4.56 3.72 4.16
N GLY A 48 -3.88 2.65 3.75
CA GLY A 48 -2.86 2.72 2.70
C GLY A 48 -3.45 3.08 1.33
N ALA A 49 -4.64 2.56 1.01
CA ALA A 49 -5.34 2.87 -0.23
C ALA A 49 -5.72 4.35 -0.31
N ALA A 50 -6.34 4.87 0.76
CA ALA A 50 -6.73 6.29 0.85
C ALA A 50 -5.53 7.24 0.83
N ASP A 51 -4.40 6.87 1.45
CA ASP A 51 -3.22 7.72 1.57
C ASP A 51 -2.52 8.01 0.22
N LEU A 52 -2.55 7.07 -0.72
CA LEU A 52 -1.97 7.25 -2.06
C LEU A 52 -3.00 7.35 -3.18
N GLY A 53 -4.30 7.29 -2.89
CA GLY A 53 -5.35 7.29 -3.89
C GLY A 53 -5.25 6.10 -4.86
N CYS A 54 -4.91 4.92 -4.35
CA CYS A 54 -4.69 3.72 -5.16
C CYS A 54 -5.30 2.46 -4.54
N THR A 55 -5.43 1.39 -5.31
CA THR A 55 -5.82 0.08 -4.77
C THR A 55 -4.63 -0.57 -4.08
N VAL A 56 -4.85 -1.15 -2.89
CA VAL A 56 -3.85 -1.91 -2.14
C VAL A 56 -4.31 -3.36 -1.98
N LEU A 57 -3.47 -4.29 -2.41
CA LEU A 57 -3.57 -5.72 -2.14
C LEU A 57 -2.49 -6.10 -1.12
N LEU A 58 -2.88 -6.20 0.14
CA LEU A 58 -2.00 -6.47 1.26
C LEU A 58 -1.81 -7.99 1.44
N LYS A 59 -0.68 -8.51 0.94
CA LYS A 59 -0.32 -9.94 0.91
C LYS A 59 0.07 -10.48 2.29
N GLY A 60 -0.49 -11.62 2.68
CA GLY A 60 -0.21 -12.34 3.91
C GLY A 60 -1.01 -13.65 3.93
N ASP A 61 -1.19 -14.26 5.11
CA ASP A 61 -1.96 -15.51 5.26
C ASP A 61 -3.38 -15.38 4.69
N ALA A 62 -4.01 -14.23 4.95
CA ALA A 62 -5.18 -13.76 4.23
C ALA A 62 -4.82 -12.48 3.46
N THR A 63 -5.09 -12.50 2.15
CA THR A 63 -4.94 -11.31 1.30
C THR A 63 -6.13 -10.39 1.51
N VAL A 64 -5.85 -9.12 1.80
CA VAL A 64 -6.86 -8.05 1.92
C VAL A 64 -6.73 -7.11 0.74
N VAL A 65 -7.85 -6.79 0.09
CA VAL A 65 -7.90 -5.79 -0.98
C VAL A 65 -8.76 -4.62 -0.54
N ALA A 66 -8.24 -3.40 -0.71
CA ALA A 66 -8.96 -2.16 -0.45
C ALA A 66 -8.68 -1.16 -1.57
N ASP A 67 -9.66 -0.30 -1.83
CA ASP A 67 -9.56 0.81 -2.78
C ASP A 67 -9.78 2.15 -2.07
N ALA A 68 -9.35 3.25 -2.69
CA ALA A 68 -9.36 4.59 -2.11
C ALA A 68 -10.78 5.20 -1.97
#